data_AF-A0A7S0VF33-F1
#
_entry.id   AF-A0A7S0VF33-F1
#
_cell.length_a   1.000
_cell.length_b   1.000
_cell.length_c   1.000
_cell.angle_alpha   90.00
_cell.angle_beta   90.00
_cell.angle_gamma   90.00
#
_symmetry.space_group_name_H-M   'P 1'
#
loop_
_entity.id
_entity.type
_entity.pdbx_description
1 polymer ?
#
loop_
_entity_poly.entity_id
_entity_poly.type
_entity_poly.pdbx_seq_one_letter_code
_entity_poly.pdbx_strand_id
1 'polypeptide(L)'
;ALTLAAFFCELGASIAVSAPLMLCSVATRMMGDRLTPSMTQFMCKFNNYPFLPDRGMYNQFRWFTAHDIMVEMRGGKAEPPIVVGEKDTLEFAQGVLEVDHDTYPVVANRGAGDLRVVGLVRRAALGRAVERAREERDRRINVGRVMEVCPWYVMERDRRIN
;
A
#
# COMPACT_ATOMS: atom_id res chain seq x y z
N ALA A 1 -5.83 23.15 10.98
CA ALA A 1 -5.73 24.58 11.35
C ALA A 1 -6.21 25.46 10.21
N LEU A 2 -5.61 25.37 9.02
CA LEU A 2 -6.03 26.17 7.86
C LEU A 2 -7.50 25.91 7.44
N THR A 3 -7.95 24.66 7.44
CA THR A 3 -9.34 24.29 7.14
C THR A 3 -10.35 24.82 8.17
N LEU A 4 -10.00 24.76 9.46
CA LEU A 4 -10.84 25.30 10.54
C LEU A 4 -10.93 26.84 10.46
N ALA A 5 -9.82 27.51 10.19
CA ALA A 5 -9.80 28.96 10.00
C ALA A 5 -10.65 29.38 8.80
N ALA A 6 -10.56 28.66 7.68
CA ALA A 6 -11.40 28.88 6.50
C ALA A 6 -12.90 28.71 6.82
N PHE A 7 -13.26 27.64 7.55
CA PHE A 7 -14.65 27.40 7.98
C PHE A 7 -15.23 28.56 8.81
N PHE A 8 -14.44 29.12 9.75
CA PHE A 8 -14.87 30.30 10.51
C PHE A 8 -14.99 31.57 9.66
N CYS A 9 -14.17 31.71 8.62
CA CYS A 9 -14.29 32.83 7.68
C CYS A 9 -15.55 32.72 6.82
N GLU A 10 -15.90 31.50 6.40
CA GLU A 10 -17.15 31.23 5.65
C GLU A 10 -18.39 31.49 6.51
N LEU A 11 -18.40 31.02 7.77
CA LEU A 11 -19.49 31.27 8.71
C LEU A 11 -19.62 32.75 9.12
N GLY A 12 -18.49 33.44 9.26
CA GLY A 12 -18.45 34.84 9.70
C GLY A 12 -18.75 35.87 8.61
N ALA A 13 -18.88 35.44 7.35
CA ALA A 13 -19.15 36.27 6.17
C ALA A 13 -18.22 37.51 6.00
N SER A 14 -17.06 37.53 6.65
CA SER A 14 -16.14 38.67 6.66
C SER A 14 -14.69 38.23 6.53
N ILE A 15 -14.11 38.53 5.36
CA ILE A 15 -12.72 38.23 5.03
C ILE A 15 -11.75 39.08 5.86
N ALA A 16 -12.19 40.23 6.39
CA ALA A 16 -11.34 41.12 7.18
C ALA A 16 -10.79 40.45 8.46
N VAL A 17 -11.52 39.46 9.00
CA VAL A 17 -11.13 38.73 10.22
C VAL A 17 -10.29 37.48 9.89
N SER A 18 -10.14 37.13 8.61
CA SER A 18 -9.47 35.90 8.19
C SER A 18 -7.99 35.84 8.53
N ALA A 19 -7.25 36.92 8.27
CA ALA A 19 -5.81 37.00 8.54
C ALA A 19 -5.46 36.83 10.04
N PRO A 20 -6.07 37.57 10.99
CA PRO A 20 -5.78 37.36 12.41
C PRO A 20 -6.22 35.98 12.90
N LEU A 21 -7.36 35.43 12.40
CA LEU A 21 -7.80 34.08 12.76
C LEU A 21 -6.83 33.00 12.26
N MET A 22 -6.30 33.14 11.04
CA MET A 22 -5.29 32.24 10.51
C MET A 22 -4.01 32.29 11.35
N LEU A 23 -3.54 33.48 11.71
CA LEU A 23 -2.34 33.64 12.53
C LEU A 23 -2.50 33.03 13.91
N CYS A 24 -3.62 33.29 14.59
CA CYS A 24 -3.97 32.68 15.87
C CYS A 24 -4.05 31.15 15.76
N SER A 25 -4.67 30.63 14.70
CA SER A 25 -4.81 29.18 14.46
C SER A 25 -3.48 28.48 14.19
N VAL A 26 -2.55 29.16 13.50
CA VAL A 26 -1.19 28.64 13.27
C VAL A 26 -0.38 28.68 14.56
N ALA A 27 -0.40 29.77 15.31
CA ALA A 27 0.33 29.90 16.57
C ALA A 27 -0.13 28.88 17.62
N THR A 28 -1.46 28.74 17.79
CA THR A 28 -2.04 27.72 18.69
C THR A 28 -1.70 26.31 18.25
N ARG A 29 -1.72 26.01 16.95
CA ARG A 29 -1.27 24.71 16.45
C ARG A 29 0.21 24.45 16.71
N MET A 30 1.09 25.42 16.43
CA MET A 30 2.53 25.26 16.67
C MET A 30 2.85 25.02 18.15
N MET A 31 2.14 25.69 19.04
CA MET A 31 2.30 25.50 20.49
C MET A 31 1.68 24.18 20.95
N GLY A 32 0.50 23.83 20.43
CA GLY A 32 -0.18 22.56 20.71
C GLY A 32 0.63 21.36 20.27
N ASP A 33 1.12 21.34 19.03
CA ASP A 33 1.91 20.25 18.46
C ASP A 33 3.22 20.00 19.26
N ARG A 34 3.73 20.99 20.00
CA ARG A 34 4.88 20.84 20.92
C ARG A 34 4.52 20.25 22.28
N LEU A 35 3.30 20.47 22.74
CA LEU A 35 2.85 20.09 24.09
C LEU A 35 2.16 18.72 24.08
N THR A 36 1.26 18.49 23.14
CA THR A 36 0.44 17.27 23.08
C THR A 36 0.19 16.84 21.63
N PRO A 37 0.16 15.52 21.36
CA PRO A 37 -0.33 15.05 20.06
C PRO A 37 -1.80 15.46 19.88
N SER A 38 -2.19 15.69 18.64
CA SER A 38 -3.60 15.99 18.34
C SER A 38 -4.53 14.89 18.86
N MET A 39 -5.74 15.25 19.29
CA MET A 39 -6.71 14.28 19.83
C MET A 39 -6.99 13.13 18.87
N THR A 40 -7.04 13.39 17.56
CA THR A 40 -7.22 12.36 16.53
C THR A 40 -6.01 11.42 16.43
N GLN A 41 -4.78 11.94 16.42
CA GLN A 41 -3.57 11.11 16.46
C GLN A 41 -3.49 10.29 17.74
N PHE A 42 -3.89 10.86 18.88
CA PHE A 42 -3.97 10.15 20.14
C PHE A 42 -4.97 8.99 20.04
N MET A 43 -6.16 9.22 19.52
CA MET A 43 -7.16 8.16 19.33
C MET A 43 -6.71 7.09 18.32
N CYS A 44 -6.01 7.48 17.24
CA CYS A 44 -5.41 6.51 16.32
C CYS A 44 -4.38 5.64 17.02
N LYS A 45 -3.48 6.25 17.82
CA LYS A 45 -2.46 5.53 18.57
C LYS A 45 -3.05 4.65 19.67
N PHE A 46 -4.04 5.14 20.40
CA PHE A 46 -4.72 4.41 21.47
C PHE A 46 -5.44 3.16 20.94
N ASN A 47 -6.08 3.26 19.77
CA ASN A 47 -6.77 2.15 19.13
C ASN A 47 -5.86 1.29 18.23
N ASN A 48 -4.55 1.56 18.18
CA ASN A 48 -3.60 0.87 17.30
C ASN A 48 -3.99 0.89 15.81
N TYR A 49 -4.60 1.96 15.33
CA TYR A 49 -4.87 2.11 13.90
C TYR A 49 -3.57 2.39 13.13
N PRO A 50 -3.34 1.73 11.98
CA PRO A 50 -2.19 2.00 11.14
C PRO A 50 -2.36 3.37 10.46
N PHE A 51 -1.80 4.42 11.08
CA PHE A 51 -1.85 5.79 10.57
C PHE A 51 -0.45 6.26 10.19
N LEU A 52 -0.28 6.64 8.92
CA LEU A 52 0.95 7.26 8.44
C LEU A 52 0.84 8.79 8.62
N PRO A 53 1.63 9.42 9.52
CA PRO A 53 1.61 10.88 9.68
C PRO A 53 2.06 11.62 8.42
N ASP A 54 1.94 12.95 8.42
CA ASP A 54 2.48 13.80 7.36
C ASP A 54 4.01 13.88 7.40
N ARG A 55 4.62 14.13 6.22
CA ARG A 55 6.08 14.11 5.96
C ARG A 55 6.95 14.83 7.01
N GLY A 56 6.43 15.85 7.69
CA GLY A 56 7.15 16.62 8.71
C GLY A 56 7.53 15.84 9.98
N MET A 57 6.88 14.71 10.28
CA MET A 57 7.20 13.88 11.45
C MET A 57 8.30 12.84 11.19
N TYR A 58 8.80 12.71 9.96
CA TYR A 58 9.67 11.59 9.56
C TYR A 58 11.18 11.88 9.60
N ASN A 59 11.65 12.91 10.30
CA ASN A 59 13.10 13.12 10.45
C ASN A 59 13.83 11.91 11.04
N GLN A 60 13.11 11.02 11.73
CA GLN A 60 13.63 9.76 12.29
C GLN A 60 13.78 8.64 11.24
N PHE A 61 13.05 8.69 10.12
CA PHE A 61 13.08 7.66 9.07
C PHE A 61 14.14 7.89 8.01
N ARG A 62 14.91 8.99 8.11
CA ARG A 62 15.97 9.34 7.14
C ARG A 62 17.05 8.26 7.00
N TRP A 63 17.18 7.40 7.99
CA TRP A 63 18.20 6.35 8.06
C TRP A 63 17.69 4.95 7.67
N PHE A 64 16.38 4.79 7.44
CA PHE A 64 15.83 3.49 7.05
C PHE A 64 15.75 3.39 5.54
N THR A 65 16.25 2.28 5.01
CA THR A 65 16.02 1.91 3.61
C THR A 65 14.68 1.20 3.47
N ALA A 66 14.15 1.14 2.25
CA ALA A 66 12.95 0.34 1.97
C ALA A 66 13.15 -1.14 2.33
N HIS A 67 14.39 -1.64 2.28
CA HIS A 67 14.73 -2.99 2.70
C HIS A 67 14.52 -3.19 4.20
N ASP A 68 15.00 -2.26 5.03
CA ASP A 68 14.88 -2.34 6.50
C ASP A 68 13.41 -2.34 6.92
N ILE A 69 12.61 -1.46 6.32
CA ILE A 69 11.17 -1.39 6.55
C ILE A 69 10.50 -2.70 6.12
N MET A 70 10.86 -3.26 4.96
CA MET A 70 10.27 -4.53 4.49
C MET A 70 10.57 -5.70 5.43
N VAL A 71 11.78 -5.78 5.98
CA VAL A 71 12.18 -6.83 6.93
C VAL A 71 11.46 -6.63 8.27
N GLU A 72 11.42 -5.40 8.78
CA GLU A 72 10.73 -5.07 10.05
C GLU A 72 9.23 -5.40 9.97
N MET A 73 8.57 -5.01 8.87
CA MET A 73 7.14 -5.29 8.63
C MET A 73 6.83 -6.79 8.50
N ARG A 74 7.85 -7.64 8.36
CA ARG A 74 7.74 -9.11 8.35
C ARG A 74 8.19 -9.75 9.67
N GLY A 75 8.26 -8.98 10.75
CA GLY A 75 8.68 -9.47 12.06
C GLY A 75 10.18 -9.76 12.15
N GLY A 76 11.00 -9.01 11.40
CA GLY A 76 12.46 -9.11 11.43
C GLY A 76 13.04 -10.28 10.63
N LYS A 77 12.20 -11.07 9.94
CA LYS A 77 12.64 -12.17 9.10
C LYS A 77 12.83 -11.70 7.66
N ALA A 78 14.03 -11.88 7.13
CA ALA A 78 14.37 -11.63 5.73
C ALA A 78 13.82 -12.72 4.78
N GLU A 79 12.72 -13.38 5.14
CA GLU A 79 12.11 -14.40 4.29
C GLU A 79 11.52 -13.75 3.02
N PRO A 80 11.73 -14.37 1.84
CA PRO A 80 11.27 -13.82 0.58
C PRO A 80 9.74 -13.75 0.52
N PRO A 81 9.16 -12.78 -0.21
CA PRO A 81 7.71 -12.69 -0.38
C PRO A 81 7.15 -13.98 -0.98
N ILE A 82 5.95 -14.35 -0.56
CA ILE A 82 5.17 -15.34 -1.28
C ILE A 82 4.81 -14.73 -2.63
N VAL A 83 5.27 -15.37 -3.70
CA VAL A 83 5.08 -14.94 -5.09
C VAL A 83 4.27 -16.00 -5.83
N VAL A 84 3.43 -15.55 -6.76
CA VAL A 84 2.63 -16.41 -7.63
C VAL A 84 3.19 -16.33 -9.05
N GLY A 85 3.42 -17.44 -9.72
CA GLY A 85 3.78 -17.46 -11.14
C GLY A 85 2.58 -17.18 -12.04
N GLU A 86 2.80 -16.62 -13.23
CA GLU A 86 1.74 -16.45 -14.24
C GLU A 86 0.97 -17.75 -14.53
N LYS A 87 1.69 -18.89 -14.48
CA LYS A 87 1.19 -20.24 -14.74
C LYS A 87 1.57 -21.22 -13.63
N ASP A 88 1.16 -20.91 -12.40
CA ASP A 88 1.40 -21.79 -11.26
C ASP A 88 0.43 -22.98 -11.20
N THR A 89 0.78 -23.99 -10.39
CA THR A 89 -0.11 -25.12 -10.14
C THR A 89 -1.31 -24.67 -9.31
N LEU A 90 -2.45 -25.32 -9.58
CA LEU A 90 -3.69 -25.06 -8.86
C LEU A 90 -3.54 -25.27 -7.34
N GLU A 91 -2.84 -26.32 -6.93
CA GLU A 91 -2.57 -26.64 -5.52
C GLU A 91 -1.76 -25.55 -4.83
N PHE A 92 -0.71 -25.05 -5.49
CA PHE A 92 0.11 -23.98 -4.93
C PHE A 92 -0.70 -22.69 -4.77
N ALA A 93 -1.48 -22.33 -5.79
CA ALA A 93 -2.33 -21.14 -5.75
C ALA A 93 -3.38 -21.20 -4.63
N GLN A 94 -3.91 -22.39 -4.33
CA GLN A 94 -4.80 -22.60 -3.19
C GLN A 94 -4.07 -22.42 -1.87
N GLY A 95 -2.89 -23.00 -1.72
CA GLY A 95 -2.05 -22.79 -0.52
C GLY A 95 -1.67 -21.32 -0.32
N VAL A 96 -1.45 -20.56 -1.41
CA VAL A 96 -1.21 -19.12 -1.32
C VAL A 96 -2.44 -18.37 -0.81
N LEU A 97 -3.66 -18.78 -1.17
CA LEU A 97 -4.90 -18.15 -0.70
C LEU A 97 -5.20 -18.41 0.78
N GLU A 98 -4.58 -19.41 1.40
CA GLU A 98 -4.64 -19.65 2.85
C GLU A 98 -3.89 -18.58 3.64
N VAL A 99 -2.91 -17.92 3.01
CA VAL A 99 -2.20 -16.80 3.61
C VAL A 99 -3.08 -15.55 3.57
N ASP A 100 -3.13 -14.83 4.68
CA ASP A 100 -4.00 -13.65 4.81
C ASP A 100 -3.32 -12.39 4.25
N HIS A 101 -3.10 -12.38 2.95
CA HIS A 101 -2.62 -11.21 2.22
C HIS A 101 -3.62 -10.79 1.14
N ASP A 102 -3.89 -9.49 1.04
CA ASP A 102 -4.84 -8.95 0.09
C ASP A 102 -4.31 -8.95 -1.35
N THR A 103 -2.99 -8.88 -1.53
CA THR A 103 -2.34 -8.77 -2.84
C THR A 103 -1.06 -9.58 -2.87
N TYR A 104 -0.83 -10.25 -4.00
CA TYR A 104 0.33 -11.10 -4.25
C TYR A 104 1.12 -10.60 -5.45
N PRO A 105 2.46 -10.52 -5.35
CA PRO A 105 3.32 -10.30 -6.50
C PRO A 105 3.26 -11.48 -7.47
N VAL A 106 3.07 -11.17 -8.75
CA VAL A 106 3.10 -12.14 -9.84
C VAL A 106 4.48 -12.14 -10.49
N VAL A 107 5.08 -13.30 -10.71
CA VAL A 107 6.38 -13.46 -11.38
C VAL A 107 6.26 -14.22 -12.70
N ALA A 108 7.20 -13.97 -13.61
CA ALA A 108 7.15 -14.49 -14.98
C ALA A 108 7.20 -16.03 -15.01
N ASN A 109 8.16 -16.64 -14.31
CA ASN A 109 8.28 -18.09 -14.27
C ASN A 109 8.93 -18.57 -12.97
N ARG A 110 8.10 -18.77 -11.94
CA ARG A 110 8.54 -19.28 -10.63
C ARG A 110 9.25 -20.63 -10.72
N GLY A 111 8.76 -21.54 -11.57
CA GLY A 111 9.31 -22.89 -11.72
C GLY A 111 10.68 -22.93 -12.38
N ALA A 112 11.02 -21.95 -13.23
CA ALA A 112 12.33 -21.81 -13.86
C ALA A 112 13.30 -20.94 -13.05
N GLY A 113 12.90 -20.47 -11.86
CA GLY A 113 13.67 -19.53 -11.05
C GLY A 113 13.69 -18.09 -11.58
N ASP A 114 12.89 -17.77 -12.61
CA ASP A 114 12.74 -16.39 -13.09
C ASP A 114 11.74 -15.66 -12.20
N LEU A 115 12.28 -15.03 -11.16
CA LEU A 115 11.54 -14.26 -10.15
C LEU A 115 11.32 -12.80 -10.55
N ARG A 116 11.43 -12.46 -11.84
CA ARG A 116 11.06 -11.12 -12.32
C ARG A 116 9.58 -10.89 -12.08
N VAL A 117 9.29 -9.84 -11.31
CA VAL A 117 7.92 -9.40 -11.03
C VAL A 117 7.30 -8.88 -12.31
N VAL A 118 6.09 -9.32 -12.62
CA VAL A 118 5.36 -8.98 -13.84
C VAL A 118 4.17 -8.07 -13.51
N GLY A 119 3.61 -8.25 -12.32
CA GLY A 119 2.42 -7.55 -11.91
C GLY A 119 2.04 -7.88 -10.47
N LEU A 120 0.85 -7.45 -10.11
CA LEU A 120 0.21 -7.74 -8.83
C LEU A 120 -1.15 -8.39 -9.09
N VAL A 121 -1.55 -9.32 -8.23
CA VAL A 121 -2.90 -9.90 -8.26
C VAL A 121 -3.54 -9.79 -6.88
N ARG A 122 -4.78 -9.29 -6.84
CA ARG A 122 -5.55 -9.27 -5.60
C ARG A 122 -6.02 -10.67 -5.22
N ARG A 123 -6.11 -10.97 -3.93
CA ARG A 123 -6.60 -12.26 -3.40
C ARG A 123 -7.93 -12.68 -4.01
N ALA A 124 -8.89 -11.75 -4.09
CA ALA A 124 -10.20 -12.01 -4.68
C ALA A 124 -10.10 -12.38 -6.18
N ALA A 125 -9.17 -11.78 -6.93
CA ALA A 125 -8.96 -12.09 -8.34
C ALA A 125 -8.24 -13.43 -8.53
N LEU A 126 -7.27 -13.74 -7.66
CA LEU A 126 -6.60 -15.03 -7.61
C LEU A 126 -7.60 -16.15 -7.26
N GLY A 127 -8.50 -15.93 -6.30
CA GLY A 127 -9.59 -16.85 -5.96
C GLY A 127 -10.46 -17.20 -7.16
N ARG A 128 -10.93 -16.19 -7.91
CA ARG A 128 -11.69 -16.41 -9.15
C ARG A 128 -10.90 -17.18 -10.21
N ALA A 129 -9.59 -16.94 -10.33
CA ALA A 129 -8.74 -17.67 -11.27
C ALA A 129 -8.57 -19.15 -10.87
N VAL A 130 -8.48 -19.43 -9.57
CA VAL A 130 -8.45 -20.79 -9.01
C VAL A 130 -9.78 -21.50 -9.25
N GLU A 131 -10.91 -20.84 -9.01
CA GLU A 131 -12.26 -21.38 -9.27
C GLU A 131 -12.44 -21.71 -10.75
N ARG A 132 -12.09 -20.79 -11.65
CA ARG A 132 -12.16 -21.04 -13.10
C ARG A 132 -11.29 -22.21 -13.53
N ALA A 133 -10.05 -22.32 -13.03
CA ALA A 133 -9.18 -23.45 -13.34
C ALA A 133 -9.76 -24.78 -12.83
N ARG A 134 -10.45 -24.79 -11.68
CA ARG A 134 -11.19 -25.98 -11.19
C ARG A 134 -12.32 -26.36 -12.14
N GLU A 135 -13.12 -25.39 -12.58
CA GLU A 135 -14.23 -25.61 -13.53
C GLU A 135 -13.74 -26.15 -14.87
N GLU A 136 -12.64 -25.58 -15.38
CA GLU A 136 -12.01 -25.97 -16.65
C GLU A 136 -11.21 -27.29 -16.55
N ARG A 137 -11.11 -27.89 -15.34
CA ARG A 137 -10.23 -29.04 -15.02
C ARG A 137 -8.77 -28.82 -15.39
N ASP A 138 -8.35 -27.56 -15.40
CA ASP A 138 -6.98 -27.17 -15.67
C ASP A 138 -6.11 -27.40 -14.44
N ARG A 139 -4.95 -28.04 -14.64
CA ARG A 139 -3.97 -28.26 -13.57
C ARG A 139 -3.20 -26.99 -13.18
N ARG A 140 -3.35 -25.92 -13.96
CA ARG A 140 -2.62 -24.66 -13.79
C ARG A 140 -3.58 -23.48 -13.84
N ILE A 141 -3.26 -22.46 -13.06
CA ILE A 141 -3.97 -21.18 -13.13
C ILE A 141 -3.35 -20.31 -14.22
N ASN A 142 -4.15 -19.42 -14.81
CA ASN A 142 -3.67 -18.40 -15.73
C ASN A 142 -3.93 -17.01 -15.16
N VAL A 143 -2.96 -16.49 -14.40
CA VAL A 143 -3.07 -15.20 -13.70
C VAL A 143 -2.90 -14.02 -14.64
N GLY A 144 -2.29 -14.24 -15.81
CA GLY A 144 -2.04 -13.18 -16.80
C GLY A 144 -3.30 -12.46 -17.26
N ARG A 145 -4.49 -13.08 -17.12
CA ARG A 145 -5.79 -12.47 -17.45
C ARG A 145 -6.39 -11.61 -16.34
N VAL A 146 -5.92 -11.74 -15.10
CA VAL A 146 -6.53 -11.12 -13.91
C VAL A 146 -5.55 -10.27 -13.09
N MET A 147 -4.29 -10.20 -13.51
CA MET A 147 -3.27 -9.38 -12.87
C MET A 147 -3.32 -7.93 -13.35
N GLU A 148 -3.01 -7.01 -12.43
CA GLU A 148 -2.63 -5.64 -12.77
C GLU A 148 -1.15 -5.67 -13.18
N VAL A 149 -0.89 -5.46 -14.46
CA VAL A 149 0.46 -5.55 -15.03
C VAL A 149 1.29 -4.34 -14.62
N CYS A 150 2.54 -4.57 -14.22
CA CYS A 150 3.46 -3.47 -13.95
C CYS A 150 3.77 -2.70 -15.25
N PRO A 151 3.70 -1.35 -15.27
CA PRO A 151 3.94 -0.56 -16.48
C PRO A 151 5.31 -0.81 -17.12
N TRP A 152 6.34 -1.06 -16.31
CA TRP A 152 7.69 -1.33 -16.80
C TRP A 152 7.81 -2.68 -17.53
N TYR A 153 7.03 -3.69 -17.12
CA TYR A 153 7.03 -5.01 -17.75
C TYR A 153 6.41 -4.96 -19.16
N VAL A 154 5.36 -4.15 -19.34
CA VAL A 154 4.74 -3.92 -20.65
C VAL A 154 5.77 -3.34 -21.62
N MET A 155 6.49 -2.30 -21.19
CA MET A 155 7.53 -1.66 -22.01
C MET A 155 8.69 -2.60 -22.37
N GLU A 156 9.08 -3.50 -21.46
CA GLU A 156 10.17 -4.45 -21.72
C GLU A 156 9.72 -5.58 -22.66
N ARG A 157 8.46 -6.02 -22.56
CA ARG A 157 7.88 -7.02 -23.46
C ARG A 157 7.80 -6.49 -24.89
N ASP A 158 7.35 -5.27 -25.09
CA ASP A 158 7.23 -4.65 -26.41
C ASP A 158 8.60 -4.43 -27.08
N ARG A 159 9.66 -4.19 -26.28
CA ARG A 159 11.05 -4.11 -26.77
C ARG A 159 11.65 -5.43 -27.24
N ARG A 160 11.12 -6.58 -26.82
CA ARG A 160 11.61 -7.90 -27.27
C ARG A 160 10.85 -8.44 -28.48
N ILE A 161 9.71 -7.82 -28.82
CA ILE A 161 8.87 -8.21 -29.96
C ILE A 161 9.29 -7.46 -31.24
N ASN A 162 9.97 -6.31 -31.09
CA ASN A 162 10.61 -5.55 -32.17
C ASN A 162 12.11 -5.83 -32.24
#